data_AF-A0AAN9A5H2-F1
#
_entry.id   AF-A0AAN9A5H2-F1
#
_cell.length_a   1.000
_cell.length_b   1.000
_cell.length_c   1.000
_cell.angle_alpha   90.00
_cell.angle_beta   90.00
_cell.angle_gamma   90.00
#
_symmetry.space_group_name_H-M   'P 1'
#
loop_
_entity.id
_entity.type
_entity.pdbx_description
1 polymer ?
#
loop_
_entity_poly.entity_id
_entity_poly.type
_entity_poly.pdbx_seq_one_letter_code
_entity_poly.pdbx_strand_id
1 'polypeptide(L)'
;MGVEMRKAFIGGILVGLIEKTPDIKVMKAISKMVEEWVKNKTPIYINQGPTLREKSILLVKLMQYVEKRFSDDSELMAQFLELVIHVYRDETLKNTELTAKLEPAFLAGLRCTQPPIRAKFFQVFHESMQARINDRLLYIICSQNWDHMGPHYWIKQCIQLLLVTAQNSPIQNSSNQILLPGVTSVLNWAEATERANFSVFASIKEEATDLDTALEGPVEKEVKPQSVSVPLEVGVIMCEKDLPDGSRVSHYV
;
A
#
# COMPACT_ATOMS: atom_id res chain seq x y z
N MET A 1 33.24 16.03 20.26
CA MET A 1 34.16 15.98 19.09
C MET A 1 34.28 17.40 18.53
N GLY A 2 35.50 17.92 18.35
CA GLY A 2 35.68 19.24 17.72
C GLY A 2 35.15 19.24 16.28
N VAL A 3 34.70 20.39 15.77
CA VAL A 3 34.09 20.52 14.43
C VAL A 3 35.01 20.01 13.32
N GLU A 4 36.31 20.30 13.40
CA GLU A 4 37.31 19.85 12.42
C GLU A 4 37.50 18.32 12.45
N MET A 5 37.52 17.72 13.64
CA MET A 5 37.60 16.26 13.78
C MET A 5 36.36 15.57 13.21
N ARG A 6 35.17 16.17 13.38
CA ARG A 6 33.92 15.67 12.79
C ARG A 6 33.95 15.70 11.27
N LYS A 7 34.36 16.84 10.68
CA LYS A 7 34.49 16.97 9.22
C LYS A 7 35.50 15.97 8.65
N ALA A 8 36.66 15.81 9.30
CA ALA A 8 37.67 14.85 8.88
C ALA A 8 37.16 13.40 8.97
N PHE A 9 36.44 13.06 10.03
CA PHE A 9 35.83 11.74 10.19
C PHE A 9 34.75 11.48 9.12
N ILE A 10 33.80 12.40 8.93
CA ILE A 10 32.69 12.20 7.99
C ILE A 10 33.19 12.28 6.55
N GLY A 11 33.84 13.37 6.16
CA GLY A 11 34.26 13.63 4.78
C GLY A 11 35.49 12.85 4.36
N GLY A 12 36.43 12.60 5.27
CA GLY A 12 37.66 11.87 4.96
C GLY A 12 37.50 10.35 5.13
N ILE A 13 37.01 9.92 6.29
CA ILE A 13 36.98 8.49 6.64
C ILE A 13 35.70 7.83 6.14
N LEU A 14 34.52 8.30 6.56
CA LEU A 14 33.26 7.61 6.22
C LEU A 14 32.94 7.65 4.73
N VAL A 15 33.06 8.81 4.09
CA VAL A 15 32.90 8.90 2.64
C VAL A 15 33.93 8.00 1.94
N GLY A 16 35.20 8.06 2.34
CA GLY A 16 36.25 7.20 1.77
C GLY A 16 35.96 5.71 1.92
N LEU A 17 35.39 5.28 3.05
CA LEU A 17 34.97 3.91 3.29
C LEU A 17 33.78 3.53 2.40
N ILE A 18 32.74 4.36 2.29
CA ILE A 18 31.59 4.12 1.42
C ILE A 18 32.04 3.93 -0.03
N GLU A 19 32.98 4.75 -0.50
CA GLU A 19 33.45 4.70 -1.89
C GLU A 19 34.32 3.47 -2.18
N LYS A 20 35.11 3.01 -1.22
CA LYS A 20 36.19 2.05 -1.45
C LYS A 20 35.95 0.67 -0.86
N THR A 21 35.17 0.54 0.21
CA THR A 21 35.01 -0.74 0.92
C THR A 21 34.46 -1.83 -0.01
N PRO A 22 35.08 -3.02 -0.05
CA PRO A 22 34.48 -4.22 -0.63
C PRO A 22 33.67 -5.01 0.40
N ASP A 23 33.82 -4.72 1.70
CA ASP A 23 33.18 -5.47 2.77
C ASP A 23 31.76 -4.97 3.01
N ILE A 24 30.80 -5.86 2.75
CA ILE A 24 29.37 -5.65 2.99
C ILE A 24 29.05 -5.35 4.45
N LYS A 25 29.77 -5.94 5.41
CA LYS A 25 29.52 -5.72 6.84
C LYS A 25 29.84 -4.29 7.23
N VAL A 26 30.92 -3.73 6.68
CA VAL A 26 31.29 -2.33 6.86
C VAL A 26 30.21 -1.43 6.27
N MET A 27 29.72 -1.73 5.06
CA MET A 27 28.64 -0.96 4.44
C MET A 27 27.35 -1.00 5.27
N LYS A 28 26.92 -2.18 5.75
CA LYS A 28 25.76 -2.34 6.64
C LYS A 28 25.92 -1.59 7.96
N ALA A 29 27.10 -1.61 8.55
CA ALA A 29 27.40 -0.87 9.78
C ALA A 29 27.33 0.66 9.56
N ILE A 30 27.89 1.15 8.45
CA ILE A 30 27.81 2.57 8.09
C ILE A 30 26.35 2.98 7.82
N SER A 31 25.59 2.19 7.05
CA SER A 31 24.17 2.42 6.80
C SER A 31 23.37 2.52 8.10
N LYS A 32 23.61 1.61 9.06
CA LYS A 32 22.97 1.63 10.37
C LYS A 32 23.32 2.88 11.18
N MET A 33 24.60 3.26 11.17
CA MET A 33 25.05 4.47 11.86
C MET A 33 24.41 5.74 11.28
N VAL A 34 24.32 5.84 9.94
CA VAL A 34 23.64 6.96 9.27
C VAL A 34 22.15 6.96 9.57
N GLU A 35 21.52 5.78 9.57
CA GLU A 35 20.12 5.60 9.95
C GLU A 35 19.84 6.14 11.36
N GLU A 36 20.66 5.77 12.34
CA GLU A 36 20.56 6.27 13.70
C GLU A 36 20.71 7.80 13.76
N TRP A 37 21.66 8.38 13.03
CA TRP A 37 21.82 9.84 12.98
C TRP A 37 20.66 10.58 12.32
N VAL A 38 20.01 9.98 11.32
CA VAL A 38 18.86 10.59 10.64
C VAL A 38 17.61 10.49 11.52
N LYS A 39 17.35 9.31 12.12
CA LYS A 39 16.14 9.04 12.91
C LYS A 39 16.16 9.64 14.32
N ASN A 40 17.34 9.81 14.92
CA ASN A 40 17.45 10.21 16.32
C ASN A 40 17.26 11.73 16.49
N LYS A 41 16.24 12.10 17.28
CA LYS A 41 15.86 13.49 17.58
C LYS A 41 16.30 13.96 18.96
N THR A 42 17.16 13.21 19.65
CA THR A 42 17.63 13.59 20.99
C THR A 42 18.54 14.84 20.93
N PRO A 43 18.42 15.78 21.88
CA PRO A 43 19.18 17.04 21.85
C PRO A 43 20.70 16.86 21.80
N ILE A 44 21.23 15.79 22.41
CA ILE A 44 22.66 15.47 22.38
C ILE A 44 23.12 15.19 20.94
N TYR A 45 22.34 14.40 20.19
CA TYR A 45 22.66 14.05 18.81
C TYR A 45 22.40 15.20 17.83
N ILE A 46 21.46 16.08 18.13
CA ILE A 46 21.23 17.30 17.33
C ILE A 46 22.40 18.28 17.49
N ASN A 47 22.90 18.48 18.71
CA ASN A 47 23.96 19.45 18.99
C ASN A 47 25.37 18.91 18.71
N GLN A 48 25.61 17.63 18.99
CA GLN A 48 26.94 17.01 18.89
C GLN A 48 27.11 16.05 17.72
N GLY A 49 26.01 15.66 17.06
CA GLY A 49 26.02 14.78 15.89
C GLY A 49 26.23 15.53 14.57
N PRO A 50 26.18 14.81 13.43
CA PRO A 50 26.33 15.38 12.10
C PRO A 50 25.27 16.43 11.80
N THR A 51 25.67 17.49 11.10
CA THR A 51 24.77 18.50 10.53
C THR A 51 23.92 17.89 9.41
N LEU A 52 22.79 18.53 9.05
CA LEU A 52 21.96 18.08 7.92
C LEU A 52 22.76 17.97 6.61
N ARG A 53 23.70 18.90 6.38
CA ARG A 53 24.59 18.88 5.21
C ARG A 53 25.49 17.65 5.20
N GLU A 54 26.08 17.31 6.34
CA GLU A 54 26.92 16.10 6.48
C GLU A 54 26.10 14.82 6.32
N LYS A 55 24.88 14.75 6.89
CA LYS A 55 23.94 13.64 6.67
C LYS A 55 23.59 13.48 5.19
N SER A 56 23.32 14.59 4.49
CA SER A 56 23.02 14.60 3.06
C SER A 56 24.16 14.02 2.22
N ILE A 57 25.41 14.40 2.51
CA ILE A 57 26.59 13.86 1.81
C ILE A 57 26.66 12.33 1.97
N LEU A 58 26.50 11.83 3.21
CA LEU A 58 26.55 10.39 3.48
C LEU A 58 25.41 9.64 2.79
N LEU A 59 24.18 10.16 2.83
CA LEU A 59 23.03 9.55 2.16
C LEU A 59 23.20 9.47 0.64
N VAL A 60 23.70 10.54 0.01
CA VAL A 60 23.97 10.56 -1.44
C VAL A 60 25.07 9.58 -1.80
N LYS A 61 26.13 9.46 -0.98
CA LYS A 61 27.18 8.47 -1.19
C LYS A 61 26.66 7.05 -1.01
N LEU A 62 25.87 6.79 0.03
CA LEU A 62 25.22 5.48 0.21
C LEU A 62 24.34 5.14 -1.00
N MET A 63 23.50 6.06 -1.47
CA MET A 63 22.70 5.87 -2.69
C MET A 63 23.54 5.41 -3.88
N GLN A 64 24.64 6.12 -4.16
CA GLN A 64 25.51 5.84 -5.30
C GLN A 64 26.20 4.47 -5.22
N TYR A 65 26.66 4.07 -4.04
CA TYR A 65 27.53 2.91 -3.89
C TYR A 65 26.81 1.64 -3.46
N VAL A 66 25.68 1.73 -2.73
CA VAL A 66 24.85 0.56 -2.39
C VAL A 66 24.33 -0.09 -3.67
N GLU A 67 23.70 0.69 -4.56
CA GLU A 67 23.15 0.15 -5.81
C GLU A 67 24.24 -0.30 -6.79
N LYS A 68 25.35 0.44 -6.88
CA LYS A 68 26.42 0.16 -7.83
C LYS A 68 27.28 -1.06 -7.46
N ARG A 69 27.53 -1.30 -6.16
CA ARG A 69 28.48 -2.32 -5.71
C ARG A 69 27.84 -3.50 -4.98
N PHE A 70 26.65 -3.31 -4.43
CA PHE A 70 26.01 -4.29 -3.56
C PHE A 70 24.58 -4.58 -4.04
N SER A 71 24.35 -4.58 -5.36
CA SER A 71 23.05 -4.86 -5.98
C SER A 71 22.45 -6.21 -5.57
N ASP A 72 23.32 -7.18 -5.26
CA ASP A 72 22.93 -8.56 -4.95
C ASP A 72 22.57 -8.74 -3.46
N ASP A 73 22.96 -7.80 -2.59
CA ASP A 73 22.63 -7.86 -1.16
C ASP A 73 21.29 -7.16 -0.90
N SER A 74 20.24 -7.98 -0.91
CA SER A 74 18.85 -7.51 -0.72
C SER A 74 18.58 -6.93 0.67
N GLU A 75 19.35 -7.33 1.69
CA GLU A 75 19.20 -6.85 3.06
C GLU A 75 19.77 -5.43 3.22
N LEU A 76 20.97 -5.17 2.69
CA LEU A 76 21.54 -3.82 2.66
C LEU A 76 20.68 -2.88 1.83
N MET A 77 20.21 -3.33 0.66
CA MET A 77 19.31 -2.53 -0.17
C MET A 77 18.02 -2.20 0.58
N ALA A 78 17.42 -3.17 1.27
CA ALA A 78 16.24 -2.93 2.12
C ALA A 78 16.51 -1.92 3.23
N GLN A 79 17.61 -2.09 3.97
CA GLN A 79 18.00 -1.17 5.03
C GLN A 79 18.15 0.27 4.50
N PHE A 80 18.82 0.43 3.37
CA PHE A 80 19.00 1.74 2.75
C PHE A 80 17.66 2.33 2.26
N LEU A 81 16.80 1.54 1.63
CA LEU A 81 15.50 2.01 1.16
C LEU A 81 14.55 2.36 2.31
N GLU A 82 14.58 1.64 3.43
CA GLU A 82 13.82 2.00 4.64
C GLU A 82 14.27 3.33 5.24
N LEU A 83 15.56 3.66 5.12
CA LEU A 83 16.08 4.97 5.50
C LEU A 83 15.62 6.06 4.52
N VAL A 84 15.65 5.80 3.21
CA VAL A 84 15.18 6.75 2.20
C VAL A 84 13.70 7.05 2.39
N ILE A 85 12.83 6.05 2.54
CA ILE A 85 11.40 6.30 2.73
C ILE A 85 11.10 7.04 4.03
N HIS A 86 11.91 6.85 5.08
CA HIS A 86 11.81 7.64 6.30
C HIS A 86 12.07 9.14 6.04
N VAL A 87 13.07 9.48 5.23
CA VAL A 87 13.35 10.87 4.82
C VAL A 87 12.15 11.50 4.12
N TYR A 88 11.47 10.76 3.25
CA TYR A 88 10.29 11.27 2.52
C TYR A 88 9.04 11.40 3.39
N ARG A 89 8.95 10.65 4.50
CA ARG A 89 7.80 10.70 5.43
C ARG A 89 7.99 11.66 6.59
N ASP A 90 9.22 12.03 6.93
CA ASP A 90 9.48 12.94 8.05
C ASP A 90 9.18 14.40 7.67
N GLU A 91 8.32 15.07 8.45
CA GLU A 91 7.87 16.45 8.21
C GLU A 91 8.99 17.48 8.14
N THR A 92 10.11 17.24 8.84
CA THR A 92 11.25 18.16 8.86
C THR A 92 12.19 17.93 7.69
N LEU A 93 12.35 16.68 7.24
CA LEU A 93 13.28 16.31 6.18
C LEU A 93 12.64 16.39 4.79
N LYS A 94 11.34 16.09 4.65
CA LYS A 94 10.66 16.04 3.34
C LYS A 94 10.65 17.39 2.61
N ASN A 95 10.69 18.48 3.37
CA ASN A 95 10.70 19.86 2.87
C ASN A 95 12.11 20.40 2.58
N THR A 96 13.15 19.56 2.71
CA THR A 96 14.54 19.94 2.44
C THR A 96 14.98 19.53 1.05
N GLU A 97 16.11 20.05 0.57
CA GLU A 97 16.74 19.62 -0.69
C GLU A 97 17.14 18.13 -0.72
N LEU A 98 17.06 17.42 0.41
CA LEU A 98 17.42 16.02 0.52
C LEU A 98 16.50 15.12 -0.32
N THR A 99 15.21 15.46 -0.44
CA THR A 99 14.27 14.70 -1.27
C THR A 99 14.62 14.80 -2.76
N ALA A 100 15.00 15.98 -3.24
CA ALA A 100 15.49 16.13 -4.62
C ALA A 100 16.78 15.32 -4.86
N LYS A 101 17.72 15.35 -3.90
CA LYS A 101 18.99 14.60 -4.01
C LYS A 101 18.81 13.08 -3.96
N LEU A 102 17.76 12.58 -3.31
CA LEU A 102 17.46 11.17 -3.16
C LEU A 102 16.41 10.64 -4.14
N GLU A 103 15.98 11.46 -5.10
CA GLU A 103 15.05 11.03 -6.16
C GLU A 103 15.49 9.73 -6.87
N PRO A 104 16.79 9.52 -7.22
CA PRO A 104 17.20 8.26 -7.84
C PRO A 104 16.94 7.05 -6.93
N ALA A 105 17.22 7.17 -5.62
CA ALA A 105 16.93 6.13 -4.64
C ALA A 105 15.43 5.91 -4.46
N PHE A 106 14.63 6.98 -4.51
CA PHE A 106 13.18 6.90 -4.43
C PHE A 106 12.60 6.10 -5.59
N LEU A 107 13.05 6.41 -6.81
CA LEU A 107 12.66 5.67 -8.00
C LEU A 107 13.16 4.22 -7.95
N ALA A 108 14.36 3.95 -7.40
CA ALA A 108 14.83 2.60 -7.11
C ALA A 108 13.91 1.84 -6.13
N GLY A 109 13.36 2.53 -5.12
CA GLY A 109 12.37 2.00 -4.18
C GLY A 109 11.09 1.50 -4.83
N LEU A 110 10.59 2.18 -5.88
CA LEU A 110 9.42 1.75 -6.66
C LEU A 110 9.66 0.43 -7.42
N ARG A 111 10.93 0.07 -7.66
CA ARG A 111 11.35 -1.16 -8.35
C ARG A 111 11.87 -2.23 -7.39
N CYS A 112 11.90 -1.95 -6.09
CA CYS A 112 12.40 -2.89 -5.09
C CYS A 112 11.70 -4.25 -5.25
N THR A 113 12.47 -5.34 -5.20
CA THR A 113 11.93 -6.71 -5.31
C THR A 113 10.99 -7.03 -4.17
N GLN A 114 11.28 -6.51 -2.96
CA GLN A 114 10.49 -6.71 -1.76
C GLN A 114 9.16 -5.95 -1.82
N PRO A 115 8.01 -6.65 -1.91
CA PRO A 115 6.70 -6.02 -1.97
C PRO A 115 6.38 -5.05 -0.82
N PRO A 116 6.68 -5.34 0.46
CA PRO A 116 6.30 -4.44 1.56
C PRO A 116 7.04 -3.10 1.49
N ILE A 117 8.32 -3.10 1.08
CA ILE A 117 9.10 -1.88 0.91
C ILE A 117 8.54 -1.09 -0.28
N ARG A 118 8.38 -1.74 -1.43
CA ARG A 118 7.84 -1.13 -2.65
C ARG A 118 6.49 -0.45 -2.42
N ALA A 119 5.61 -1.07 -1.63
CA ALA A 119 4.31 -0.49 -1.27
C ALA A 119 4.44 0.85 -0.52
N LYS A 120 5.42 1.00 0.38
CA LYS A 120 5.65 2.26 1.11
C LYS A 120 6.06 3.40 0.19
N PHE A 121 6.94 3.13 -0.78
CA PHE A 121 7.36 4.11 -1.80
C PHE A 121 6.20 4.47 -2.71
N PHE A 122 5.46 3.47 -3.19
CA PHE A 122 4.29 3.70 -4.04
C PHE A 122 3.23 4.54 -3.33
N GLN A 123 3.00 4.31 -2.03
CA GLN A 123 2.08 5.12 -1.23
C GLN A 123 2.48 6.61 -1.24
N VAL A 124 3.74 6.92 -0.92
CA VAL A 124 4.24 8.30 -0.93
C VAL A 124 4.12 8.93 -2.32
N PHE A 125 4.42 8.15 -3.36
CA PHE A 125 4.31 8.61 -4.74
C PHE A 125 2.85 8.87 -5.15
N HIS A 126 1.93 7.99 -4.74
CA HIS A 126 0.51 8.16 -4.98
C HIS A 126 -0.04 9.41 -4.28
N GLU A 127 0.39 9.66 -3.04
CA GLU A 127 -0.03 10.82 -2.22
C GLU A 127 0.55 12.15 -2.73
N SER A 128 1.68 12.14 -3.46
CA SER A 128 2.29 13.35 -4.00
C SER A 128 1.57 13.94 -5.23
N MET A 129 0.54 13.27 -5.74
CA MET A 129 -0.21 13.68 -6.93
C MET A 129 -1.72 13.74 -6.65
N GLN A 130 -2.42 14.60 -7.37
CA GLN A 130 -3.89 14.65 -7.32
C GLN A 130 -4.50 13.32 -7.79
N ALA A 131 -5.69 13.00 -7.27
CA ALA A 131 -6.38 11.74 -7.58
C ALA A 131 -6.97 11.68 -9.01
N ARG A 132 -7.05 12.81 -9.71
CA ARG A 132 -7.64 12.86 -11.05
C ARG A 132 -6.71 12.23 -12.08
N ILE A 133 -7.30 11.42 -12.97
CA ILE A 133 -6.59 10.72 -14.03
C ILE A 133 -5.83 11.68 -14.96
N ASN A 134 -6.43 12.82 -15.31
CA ASN A 134 -5.84 13.79 -16.23
C ASN A 134 -4.57 14.43 -15.65
N ASP A 135 -4.62 14.82 -14.37
CA ASP A 135 -3.47 15.42 -13.68
C ASP A 135 -2.31 14.41 -13.57
N ARG A 136 -2.62 13.14 -13.32
CA ARG A 136 -1.62 12.06 -13.28
C ARG A 136 -0.99 11.77 -14.64
N LEU A 137 -1.80 11.73 -15.70
CA LEU A 137 -1.28 11.55 -17.06
C LEU A 137 -0.32 12.69 -17.43
N LEU A 138 -0.70 13.92 -17.14
CA LEU A 138 0.16 15.09 -17.39
C LEU A 138 1.46 15.00 -16.58
N TYR A 139 1.39 14.64 -15.30
CA TYR A 139 2.57 14.46 -14.47
C TYR A 139 3.51 13.38 -15.01
N ILE A 140 2.97 12.19 -15.35
CA ILE A 140 3.73 11.05 -15.86
C ILE A 140 4.47 11.40 -17.16
N ILE A 141 3.82 12.12 -18.08
CA ILE A 141 4.34 12.39 -19.42
C ILE A 141 5.22 13.64 -19.46
N CYS A 142 4.85 14.69 -18.74
CA CYS A 142 5.45 16.03 -18.90
C CYS A 142 6.31 16.48 -17.72
N SER A 143 6.14 15.91 -16.52
CA SER A 143 6.80 16.41 -15.31
C SER A 143 7.82 15.43 -14.73
N GLN A 144 7.49 14.14 -14.67
CA GLN A 144 8.36 13.15 -14.07
C GLN A 144 9.56 12.84 -14.96
N ASN A 145 10.77 12.97 -14.40
CA ASN A 145 11.97 12.48 -15.06
C ASN A 145 12.13 10.96 -14.82
N TRP A 146 12.10 10.18 -15.89
CA TRP A 146 12.27 8.72 -15.85
C TRP A 146 13.70 8.25 -16.14
N ASP A 147 14.67 9.14 -16.33
CA ASP A 147 16.06 8.80 -16.68
C ASP A 147 16.69 7.80 -15.69
N HIS A 148 16.45 7.98 -14.39
CA HIS A 148 16.94 7.08 -13.33
C HIS A 148 16.32 5.67 -13.38
N MET A 149 15.19 5.51 -14.09
CA MET A 149 14.55 4.22 -14.37
C MET A 149 14.68 3.78 -15.83
N GLY A 150 15.47 4.50 -16.64
CA GLY A 150 15.69 4.22 -18.06
C GLY A 150 16.02 2.75 -18.40
N PRO A 151 16.89 2.04 -17.64
CA PRO A 151 17.19 0.64 -17.93
C PRO A 151 16.09 -0.35 -17.49
N HIS A 152 14.99 0.13 -16.90
CA HIS A 152 13.90 -0.69 -16.38
C HIS A 152 12.58 -0.41 -17.10
N TYR A 153 11.65 -1.35 -17.03
CA TYR A 153 10.29 -1.18 -17.58
C TYR A 153 9.45 -0.25 -16.70
N TRP A 154 9.74 1.05 -16.75
CA TRP A 154 9.13 2.09 -15.90
C TRP A 154 7.65 2.34 -16.23
N ILE A 155 7.20 2.01 -17.44
CA ILE A 155 5.77 2.04 -17.83
C ILE A 155 4.90 1.22 -16.86
N LYS A 156 5.43 0.13 -16.27
CA LYS A 156 4.74 -0.62 -15.21
C LYS A 156 4.30 0.28 -14.05
N GLN A 157 5.14 1.22 -13.63
CA GLN A 157 4.83 2.15 -12.54
C GLN A 157 3.75 3.14 -12.96
N CYS A 158 3.81 3.63 -14.20
CA CYS A 158 2.80 4.51 -14.76
C CYS A 158 1.42 3.83 -14.78
N ILE A 159 1.35 2.57 -15.25
CA ILE A 159 0.11 1.80 -15.24
C ILE A 159 -0.44 1.68 -13.81
N GLN A 160 0.41 1.38 -12.84
CA GLN A 160 -0.01 1.27 -11.44
C GLN A 160 -0.55 2.59 -10.89
N LEU A 161 0.08 3.73 -11.22
CA LEU A 161 -0.40 5.06 -10.83
C LEU A 161 -1.78 5.41 -11.41
N LEU A 162 -2.06 4.96 -12.63
CA LEU A 162 -3.34 5.17 -13.30
C LEU A 162 -4.40 4.21 -12.77
N LEU A 163 -4.08 2.93 -12.57
CA LEU A 163 -5.04 1.95 -12.07
C LEU A 163 -5.57 2.29 -10.67
N VAL A 164 -4.76 2.92 -9.83
CA VAL A 164 -5.20 3.32 -8.48
C VAL A 164 -6.22 4.47 -8.50
N THR A 165 -6.41 5.16 -9.62
CA THR A 165 -7.52 6.13 -9.75
C THR A 165 -8.85 5.47 -10.13
N ALA A 166 -8.86 4.17 -10.43
CA ALA A 166 -10.09 3.48 -10.76
C ALA A 166 -11.05 3.51 -9.57
N GLN A 167 -12.34 3.74 -9.84
CA GLN A 167 -13.38 3.72 -8.83
C GLN A 167 -13.71 2.27 -8.44
N ASN A 168 -14.10 2.06 -7.18
CA ASN A 168 -14.56 0.75 -6.68
C ASN A 168 -16.00 0.44 -7.15
N SER A 169 -16.25 0.46 -8.46
CA SER A 169 -17.49 -0.03 -9.03
C SER A 169 -17.41 -1.54 -9.27
N PRO A 170 -18.54 -2.27 -9.18
CA PRO A 170 -18.55 -3.67 -9.57
C PRO A 170 -18.12 -3.80 -11.02
N ILE A 171 -17.10 -4.62 -11.26
CA ILE A 171 -16.57 -4.87 -12.60
C ILE A 171 -17.54 -5.82 -13.30
N GLN A 172 -18.13 -5.38 -14.41
CA GLN A 172 -18.99 -6.20 -15.26
C GLN A 172 -18.53 -6.09 -16.72
N ASN A 173 -18.73 -7.17 -17.47
CA ASN A 173 -18.47 -7.13 -18.91
C ASN A 173 -19.52 -6.24 -19.59
N SER A 174 -19.10 -5.46 -20.58
CA SER A 174 -20.04 -4.69 -21.41
C SER A 174 -20.91 -5.60 -22.29
N SER A 175 -20.43 -6.80 -22.60
CA SER A 175 -21.16 -7.81 -23.36
C SER A 175 -21.49 -9.04 -22.51
N ASN A 176 -22.78 -9.36 -22.44
CA ASN A 176 -23.28 -10.59 -21.83
C ASN A 176 -23.33 -11.77 -22.82
N GLN A 177 -22.92 -11.58 -24.08
CA GLN A 177 -23.06 -12.59 -25.15
C GLN A 177 -22.12 -13.79 -24.99
N ILE A 178 -21.02 -13.62 -24.26
CA ILE A 178 -20.00 -14.65 -24.02
C ILE A 178 -20.12 -15.23 -22.61
N LEU A 179 -21.11 -14.78 -21.83
CA LEU A 179 -21.32 -15.31 -20.49
C LEU A 179 -21.98 -16.68 -20.60
N LEU A 180 -21.40 -17.64 -19.89
CA LEU A 180 -22.06 -18.91 -19.67
C LEU A 180 -23.36 -18.65 -18.91
N PRO A 181 -24.46 -19.34 -19.25
CA PRO A 181 -25.66 -19.31 -18.43
C PRO A 181 -25.30 -19.65 -16.99
N GLY A 182 -25.75 -18.85 -16.02
CA GLY A 182 -25.58 -19.17 -14.60
C GLY A 182 -26.22 -20.53 -14.27
N VAL A 183 -25.81 -21.17 -13.18
CA VAL A 183 -26.35 -22.49 -12.78
C VAL A 183 -27.89 -22.45 -12.60
N THR A 184 -28.41 -21.30 -12.17
CA THR A 184 -29.85 -21.03 -12.04
C THR A 184 -30.57 -20.79 -13.37
N SER A 185 -29.87 -20.72 -14.51
CA SER A 185 -30.50 -20.57 -15.84
C SER A 185 -31.38 -21.75 -16.20
N VAL A 186 -31.05 -22.95 -15.67
CA VAL A 186 -31.84 -24.17 -15.86
C VAL A 186 -33.24 -24.01 -15.27
N LEU A 187 -33.41 -23.17 -14.23
CA LEU A 187 -34.72 -22.88 -13.66
C LEU A 187 -35.64 -22.20 -14.68
N ASN A 188 -35.10 -21.39 -15.58
CA ASN A 188 -35.86 -20.77 -16.67
C ASN A 188 -36.35 -21.78 -17.71
N TRP A 189 -35.92 -23.04 -17.64
CA TRP A 189 -36.30 -24.11 -18.55
C TRP A 189 -37.33 -25.05 -17.90
N ALA A 190 -37.48 -24.99 -16.58
CA ALA A 190 -38.49 -25.74 -15.83
C ALA A 190 -39.91 -25.18 -16.04
N GLU A 191 -40.93 -26.02 -15.90
CA GLU A 191 -42.34 -25.59 -15.94
C GLU A 191 -42.65 -24.58 -14.83
N ALA A 192 -43.66 -23.72 -15.01
CA ALA A 192 -43.93 -22.59 -14.11
C ALA A 192 -44.06 -22.98 -12.63
N THR A 193 -44.64 -24.14 -12.35
CA THR A 193 -44.82 -24.73 -11.02
C THR A 193 -43.50 -25.19 -10.40
N GLU A 194 -42.65 -25.89 -11.16
CA GLU A 194 -41.33 -26.33 -10.69
C GLU A 194 -40.38 -25.14 -10.51
N ARG A 195 -40.44 -24.17 -11.40
CA ARG A 195 -39.65 -22.93 -11.33
C ARG A 195 -39.92 -22.15 -10.04
N ALA A 196 -41.17 -22.10 -9.58
CA ALA A 196 -41.56 -21.48 -8.31
C ALA A 196 -41.04 -22.26 -7.10
N ASN A 197 -41.00 -23.59 -7.16
CA ASN A 197 -40.43 -24.40 -6.09
C ASN A 197 -38.91 -24.23 -5.99
N PHE A 198 -38.19 -24.25 -7.12
CA PHE A 198 -36.74 -24.11 -7.13
C PHE A 198 -36.25 -22.69 -6.77
N SER A 199 -37.00 -21.63 -7.10
CA SER A 199 -36.63 -20.27 -6.70
C SER A 199 -36.66 -20.10 -5.18
N VAL A 200 -37.59 -20.78 -4.50
CA VAL A 200 -37.66 -20.85 -3.04
C VAL A 200 -36.42 -21.54 -2.48
N PHE A 201 -35.97 -22.66 -3.06
CA PHE A 201 -34.76 -23.36 -2.63
C PHE A 201 -33.46 -22.58 -2.91
N ALA A 202 -33.36 -21.88 -4.04
CA ALA A 202 -32.18 -21.07 -4.38
C ALA A 202 -32.03 -19.81 -3.51
N SER A 203 -33.10 -19.38 -2.83
CA SER A 203 -33.12 -18.24 -1.91
C SER A 203 -32.68 -18.61 -0.48
N ILE A 204 -32.57 -19.90 -0.19
CA ILE A 204 -32.11 -20.38 1.11
C ILE A 204 -30.59 -20.13 1.16
N LYS A 205 -30.19 -19.12 1.94
CA LYS A 205 -28.78 -18.91 2.29
C LYS A 205 -28.22 -20.21 2.85
N GLU A 206 -27.12 -20.69 2.25
CA GLU A 206 -26.20 -21.59 2.93
C GLU A 206 -25.88 -20.98 4.30
N GLU A 207 -26.33 -21.63 5.37
CA GLU A 207 -25.73 -21.40 6.68
C GLU A 207 -24.27 -21.83 6.57
N ALA A 208 -23.38 -20.92 6.95
CA ALA A 208 -21.95 -21.18 7.02
C ALA A 208 -21.72 -22.44 7.86
N THR A 209 -21.34 -23.52 7.22
CA THR A 209 -20.95 -24.73 7.94
C THR A 209 -19.56 -24.47 8.48
N ASP A 210 -19.49 -24.12 9.76
CA ASP A 210 -18.23 -24.05 10.52
C ASP A 210 -17.60 -25.45 10.53
N LEU A 211 -16.60 -25.65 9.68
CA LEU A 211 -15.70 -26.79 9.78
C LEU A 211 -14.54 -26.38 10.70
N ASP A 212 -14.64 -26.71 12.00
CA ASP A 212 -13.44 -27.14 12.72
C ASP A 212 -13.72 -28.14 13.86
N THR A 213 -13.01 -29.26 13.75
CA THR A 213 -12.50 -30.20 14.76
C THR A 213 -13.41 -31.08 15.65
N ALA A 214 -13.25 -32.39 15.41
CA ALA A 214 -13.66 -33.61 16.13
C ALA A 214 -13.60 -33.62 17.69
N LEU A 215 -14.53 -34.37 18.33
CA LEU A 215 -14.30 -35.66 19.01
C LEU A 215 -15.48 -36.07 19.95
N GLU A 216 -15.82 -37.38 19.90
CA GLU A 216 -16.49 -38.25 20.89
C GLU A 216 -18.02 -38.27 21.11
N GLY A 217 -18.60 -39.49 20.97
CA GLY A 217 -19.75 -39.99 21.75
C GLY A 217 -21.00 -40.43 20.97
N PRO A 218 -21.43 -41.72 21.00
CA PRO A 218 -22.64 -42.18 20.32
C PRO A 218 -23.82 -42.34 21.29
N VAL A 219 -25.01 -41.79 20.98
CA VAL A 219 -26.29 -42.26 21.55
C VAL A 219 -27.43 -42.10 20.54
N GLU A 220 -28.14 -43.21 20.34
CA GLU A 220 -29.35 -43.40 19.54
C GLU A 220 -30.54 -42.52 19.99
N LYS A 221 -31.42 -42.09 19.05
CA LYS A 221 -32.82 -42.58 18.91
C LYS A 221 -33.71 -41.70 18.02
N GLU A 222 -34.38 -42.41 17.11
CA GLU A 222 -35.77 -42.29 16.63
C GLU A 222 -36.33 -41.05 15.92
N VAL A 223 -37.18 -41.40 14.95
CA VAL A 223 -37.84 -40.63 13.89
C VAL A 223 -39.17 -40.05 14.37
N LYS A 224 -39.54 -38.83 13.91
CA LYS A 224 -40.82 -38.56 13.20
C LYS A 224 -40.91 -37.14 12.64
N PRO A 225 -41.44 -36.96 11.41
CA PRO A 225 -41.69 -35.64 10.84
C PRO A 225 -42.99 -35.06 11.43
N GLN A 226 -42.93 -33.84 11.94
CA GLN A 226 -44.13 -33.07 12.24
C GLN A 226 -44.30 -31.98 11.19
N SER A 227 -45.33 -32.15 10.37
CA SER A 227 -45.98 -31.09 9.61
C SER A 227 -46.44 -30.00 10.58
N VAL A 228 -45.96 -28.77 10.42
CA VAL A 228 -46.60 -27.62 11.06
C VAL A 228 -46.86 -26.55 10.01
N SER A 229 -48.16 -26.35 9.82
CA SER A 229 -48.85 -25.34 9.06
C SER A 229 -48.45 -23.92 9.44
N VAL A 230 -48.31 -23.07 8.43
CA VAL A 230 -48.24 -21.61 8.53
C VAL A 230 -49.57 -21.07 9.09
N PRO A 231 -49.51 -20.05 9.96
CA PRO A 231 -50.48 -18.97 9.89
C PRO A 231 -49.78 -17.66 9.51
N LEU A 232 -50.29 -17.04 8.44
CA LEU A 232 -50.02 -15.65 8.12
C LEU A 232 -50.57 -14.76 9.24
N GLU A 233 -49.70 -13.99 9.89
CA GLU A 233 -50.12 -12.73 10.52
C GLU A 233 -49.33 -11.57 9.92
N VAL A 234 -50.09 -10.72 9.24
CA VAL A 234 -49.67 -9.42 8.73
C VAL A 234 -49.54 -8.48 9.93
N GLY A 235 -48.30 -8.26 10.36
CA GLY A 235 -47.95 -7.28 11.40
C GLY A 235 -47.24 -6.07 10.81
N VAL A 236 -48.02 -5.02 10.56
CA VAL A 236 -47.51 -3.67 10.27
C VAL A 236 -46.69 -3.18 11.47
N ILE A 237 -45.44 -2.76 11.25
CA ILE A 237 -44.73 -1.88 12.20
C ILE A 237 -44.40 -0.58 11.49
N MET A 238 -45.16 0.44 11.88
CA MET A 238 -44.89 1.84 11.63
C MET A 238 -43.59 2.26 12.32
N CYS A 239 -42.72 2.95 11.58
CA CYS A 239 -41.70 3.81 12.15
C CYS A 239 -42.32 5.20 12.34
N GLU A 240 -42.59 5.58 13.58
CA GLU A 240 -42.94 6.96 13.92
C GLU A 240 -42.19 7.36 15.19
N LYS A 241 -41.23 8.27 15.03
CA LYS A 241 -40.88 9.31 16.00
C LYS A 241 -40.48 10.57 15.24
N ASP A 242 -41.48 11.41 15.05
CA ASP A 242 -41.51 12.83 15.35
C ASP A 242 -40.39 13.76 14.82
N LEU A 243 -40.85 14.58 13.87
CA LEU A 243 -40.44 15.93 13.42
C LEU A 243 -40.40 16.98 14.57
N PRO A 244 -39.88 18.25 14.42
CA PRO A 244 -40.19 19.22 13.34
C PRO A 244 -38.98 19.98 12.73
N ASP A 245 -39.00 20.28 11.42
CA ASP A 245 -39.45 21.54 10.79
C ASP A 245 -38.67 22.77 11.33
N GLY A 246 -37.98 23.61 10.57
CA GLY A 246 -37.80 23.79 9.14
C GLY A 246 -37.12 25.16 8.94
N SER A 247 -36.93 25.52 7.67
CA SER A 247 -36.62 26.88 7.18
C SER A 247 -35.16 27.36 7.09
N ARG A 248 -34.68 27.30 5.83
CA ARG A 248 -34.23 28.44 5.00
C ARG A 248 -32.88 29.15 5.28
N VAL A 249 -32.06 29.11 4.22
CA VAL A 249 -31.33 30.23 3.56
C VAL A 249 -30.18 30.89 4.35
N SER A 250 -28.95 30.84 3.82
CA SER A 250 -28.24 32.00 3.24
C SER A 250 -26.78 31.68 2.90
N HIS A 251 -26.26 32.49 1.98
CA HIS A 251 -24.92 32.58 1.40
C HIS A 251 -23.78 32.90 2.39
N TYR A 252 -22.55 32.90 1.83
CA TYR A 252 -21.23 33.35 2.32
C TYR A 252 -20.45 32.25 3.07
N VAL A 253 -19.22 31.88 2.69
CA VAL A 253 -18.11 32.52 1.96
C VAL A 253 -17.47 31.53 0.98
#